data_AF-A0A5R9KS43-F1
#
_entry.id   AF-A0A5R9KS43-F1
#
_cell.length_a   1.000
_cell.length_b   1.000
_cell.length_c   1.000
_cell.angle_alpha   90.00
_cell.angle_beta   90.00
_cell.angle_gamma   90.00
#
_symmetry.space_group_name_H-M   'P 1'
#
loop_
_entity.id
_entity.type
_entity.pdbx_description
1 polymer ?
#
loop_
_entity_poly.entity_id
_entity_poly.type
_entity_poly.pdbx_seq_one_letter_code
_entity_poly.pdbx_strand_id
1 'polypeptide(L)'
;MTKYLLLSFILFCSIRCLAQNFGDSTITIQRQHLYTVPKPENLSIKGQIDAGRYYKRYKGAAAGTLVTSLFSPVIGLVPAILCASTSPKIENLGYPNEELFRQPEYFKAYTKKAKKIKQRKVWSNWGIGLGVNLVLIALISTR
;
A
#
# COMPACT_ATOMS: atom_id res chain seq x y z
N MET A 1 7.63 -19.60 30.05
CA MET A 1 8.05 -18.23 29.67
C MET A 1 8.53 -18.12 28.22
N THR A 2 9.32 -19.06 27.71
CA THR A 2 9.88 -19.05 26.33
C THR A 2 8.84 -18.97 25.21
N LYS A 3 7.66 -19.61 25.36
CA LYS A 3 6.58 -19.58 24.34
C LYS A 3 5.95 -18.19 24.14
N TYR A 4 5.85 -17.39 25.21
CA TYR A 4 5.30 -16.02 25.14
C TYR A 4 6.35 -15.00 24.63
N LEU A 5 7.63 -15.28 24.86
CA LEU A 5 8.75 -14.48 24.35
C LEU A 5 8.80 -14.52 22.81
N LEU A 6 8.63 -15.72 22.23
CA LEU A 6 8.50 -15.95 20.79
C LEU A 6 7.29 -15.23 20.18
N LEU A 7 6.15 -15.24 20.90
CA LEU A 7 4.93 -14.53 20.49
C LEU A 7 5.17 -13.02 20.38
N SER A 8 5.88 -12.42 21.35
CA SER A 8 6.24 -10.99 21.31
C SER A 8 7.25 -10.67 20.20
N PHE A 9 8.24 -11.55 19.99
CA PHE A 9 9.30 -11.33 19.00
C PHE A 9 8.77 -11.34 17.56
N ILE A 10 7.79 -12.21 17.26
CA ILE A 10 7.12 -12.27 15.94
C ILE A 10 6.18 -11.06 15.72
N LEU A 11 5.52 -10.60 16.79
CA LEU A 11 4.68 -9.39 16.76
C LEU A 11 5.52 -8.14 16.46
N PHE A 12 6.74 -8.06 17.00
CA PHE A 12 7.69 -6.97 16.72
C PHE A 12 8.44 -7.12 15.38
N CYS A 13 8.70 -8.33 14.90
CA CYS A 13 9.36 -8.56 13.60
C CYS A 13 8.46 -8.19 12.42
N SER A 14 7.16 -8.44 12.53
CA SER A 14 6.15 -8.09 11.50
C SER A 14 6.04 -6.59 11.25
N ILE A 15 6.37 -5.75 12.25
CA ILE A 15 6.36 -4.29 12.14
C ILE A 15 7.60 -3.79 11.37
N ARG A 16 8.75 -4.49 11.50
CA ARG A 16 10.03 -4.06 10.89
C ARG A 16 10.20 -4.47 9.43
N CYS A 17 9.42 -5.42 8.91
CA CYS A 17 9.38 -5.76 7.48
C CYS A 17 8.61 -4.71 6.63
N LEU A 18 8.62 -3.45 7.06
CA LEU A 18 8.11 -2.28 6.34
C LEU A 18 9.24 -1.45 5.70
N ALA A 19 10.49 -1.87 5.85
CA ALA A 19 11.68 -1.13 5.43
C ALA A 19 12.51 -1.90 4.40
N GLN A 20 11.90 -2.34 3.30
CA GLN A 20 12.63 -2.53 2.05
C GLN A 20 12.11 -1.52 1.04
N ASN A 21 12.61 -0.30 1.24
CA ASN A 21 12.81 0.69 0.19
C ASN A 21 13.62 0.00 -0.91
N PHE A 22 12.94 -0.44 -1.97
CA PHE A 22 13.60 -0.72 -3.24
C PHE A 22 13.42 0.51 -4.12
N GLY A 23 14.32 1.47 -3.90
CA GLY A 23 14.47 2.67 -4.69
C GLY A 23 15.96 2.87 -4.96
N ASP A 24 16.43 2.23 -6.01
CA ASP A 24 17.79 2.31 -6.56
C ASP A 24 17.61 2.20 -8.09
N SER A 25 18.07 3.07 -8.99
CA SER A 25 18.82 4.32 -8.88
C SER A 25 18.52 5.24 -10.09
N THR A 26 18.75 6.53 -9.88
CA THR A 26 19.17 7.60 -10.82
C THR A 26 18.48 7.79 -12.17
N ILE A 27 17.75 8.90 -12.31
CA ILE A 27 17.84 9.76 -13.51
C ILE A 27 17.98 11.21 -13.07
N THR A 28 18.98 11.84 -13.68
CA THR A 28 19.58 13.16 -13.50
C THR A 28 18.59 14.33 -13.50
N ILE A 29 18.87 15.29 -12.62
CA ILE A 29 18.26 16.62 -12.61
C ILE A 29 18.65 17.35 -13.89
N GLN A 30 17.68 17.70 -14.73
CA GLN A 30 17.83 18.79 -15.68
C GLN A 30 16.74 19.83 -15.43
N ARG A 31 17.16 20.89 -14.74
CA ARG A 31 16.41 22.10 -14.47
C ARG A 31 16.39 22.94 -15.74
N GLN A 32 15.25 23.10 -16.40
CA GLN A 32 14.95 24.29 -17.21
C GLN A 32 13.44 24.49 -17.34
N HIS A 33 13.02 25.69 -16.97
CA HIS A 33 11.64 26.16 -16.87
C HIS A 33 11.29 26.85 -18.20
N LEU A 34 10.31 26.36 -18.95
CA LEU A 34 9.58 27.13 -19.97
C LEU A 34 8.29 26.37 -20.32
N TYR A 35 7.15 27.06 -20.38
CA TYR A 35 5.83 26.47 -20.63
C TYR A 35 5.83 25.56 -21.86
N THR A 36 6.01 24.28 -21.63
CA THR A 36 5.94 23.22 -22.63
C THR A 36 4.91 22.25 -22.11
N VAL A 37 3.84 22.04 -22.87
CA VAL A 37 2.86 20.99 -22.60
C VAL A 37 3.66 19.69 -22.43
N PRO A 38 3.67 19.06 -21.24
CA PRO A 38 4.56 17.93 -21.02
C PRO A 38 4.09 16.76 -21.88
N LYS A 39 5.02 16.13 -22.60
CA LYS A 39 4.74 14.95 -23.44
C LYS A 39 3.98 13.91 -22.61
N PRO A 40 2.98 13.21 -23.18
CA PRO A 40 2.12 12.26 -22.45
C PRO A 40 2.87 11.21 -21.62
N GLU A 41 4.03 10.75 -22.11
CA GLU A 41 4.92 9.85 -21.38
C GLU A 41 5.48 10.46 -20.08
N ASN A 42 5.90 11.73 -20.12
CA ASN A 42 6.42 12.44 -18.96
C ASN A 42 5.34 12.60 -17.88
N LEU A 43 4.10 12.91 -18.29
CA LEU A 43 2.96 13.02 -17.38
C LEU A 43 2.63 11.71 -16.69
N SER A 44 2.68 10.59 -17.43
CA SER A 44 2.45 9.27 -16.87
C SER A 44 3.49 8.89 -15.82
N ILE A 45 4.78 9.10 -16.11
CA ILE A 45 5.86 8.86 -15.15
C ILE A 45 5.71 9.75 -13.93
N LYS A 46 5.44 11.04 -14.13
CA LYS A 46 5.23 12.00 -13.04
C LYS A 46 4.05 11.60 -12.15
N GLY A 47 2.92 11.22 -12.74
CA GLY A 47 1.74 10.74 -12.01
C GLY A 47 2.04 9.51 -11.15
N GLN A 48 2.85 8.56 -11.66
CA GLN A 48 3.27 7.40 -10.88
C GLN A 48 4.19 7.76 -9.71
N ILE A 49 5.15 8.66 -9.92
CA ILE A 49 6.08 9.12 -8.89
C ILE A 49 5.32 9.88 -7.80
N ASP A 50 4.45 10.82 -8.20
CA ASP A 50 3.67 11.63 -7.27
C ASP A 50 2.68 10.78 -6.47
N ALA A 51 2.04 9.78 -7.10
CA ALA A 51 1.22 8.83 -6.36
C ALA A 51 2.03 8.07 -5.29
N GLY A 52 3.27 7.69 -5.58
CA GLY A 52 4.15 7.05 -4.59
C GLY A 52 4.45 7.94 -3.38
N ARG A 53 4.62 9.24 -3.62
CA ARG A 53 4.96 10.22 -2.57
C ARG A 53 3.74 10.63 -1.75
N TYR A 54 2.66 11.01 -2.42
CA TYR A 54 1.54 11.73 -1.79
C TYR A 54 0.34 10.86 -1.43
N TYR A 55 0.17 9.68 -2.05
CA TYR A 55 -0.96 8.82 -1.72
C TYR A 55 -0.77 8.11 -0.36
N LYS A 56 -1.37 8.67 0.70
CA LYS A 56 -1.28 8.12 2.07
C LYS A 56 -2.61 7.64 2.66
N ARG A 57 -3.75 7.96 2.05
CA ARG A 57 -5.09 7.70 2.62
C ARG A 57 -5.60 6.25 2.41
N TYR A 58 -4.69 5.28 2.27
CA TYR A 58 -5.01 3.85 2.27
C TYR A 58 -5.19 3.26 3.68
N LYS A 59 -4.80 3.99 4.72
CA LYS A 59 -4.65 3.48 6.10
C LYS A 59 -5.94 2.87 6.67
N GLY A 60 -7.10 3.51 6.47
CA GLY A 60 -8.38 3.00 7.01
C GLY A 60 -8.76 1.64 6.42
N ALA A 61 -8.70 1.52 5.08
CA ALA A 61 -8.97 0.26 4.38
C ALA A 61 -7.99 -0.85 4.81
N ALA A 62 -6.70 -0.53 4.91
CA ALA A 62 -5.69 -1.50 5.32
C ALA A 62 -5.84 -1.91 6.80
N ALA A 63 -6.09 -0.96 7.71
CA ALA A 63 -6.24 -1.23 9.14
C ALA A 63 -7.49 -2.08 9.43
N GLY A 64 -8.61 -1.79 8.77
CA GLY A 64 -9.82 -2.60 8.87
C GLY A 64 -9.59 -4.05 8.47
N THR A 65 -8.94 -4.28 7.32
CA THR A 65 -8.56 -5.64 6.88
C THR A 65 -7.69 -6.34 7.91
N LEU A 66 -6.67 -5.67 8.46
CA LEU A 66 -5.79 -6.26 9.47
C LEU A 66 -6.57 -6.75 10.69
N VAL A 67 -7.44 -5.91 11.25
CA VAL A 67 -8.23 -6.25 12.44
C VAL A 67 -9.09 -7.48 12.15
N THR A 68 -9.84 -7.46 11.05
CA THR A 68 -10.72 -8.59 10.69
C THR A 68 -9.95 -9.88 10.41
N SER A 69 -8.79 -9.80 9.76
CA SER A 69 -7.94 -10.95 9.47
C SER A 69 -7.27 -11.54 10.71
N LEU A 70 -7.06 -10.72 11.75
CA LEU A 70 -6.51 -11.20 13.02
C LEU A 70 -7.54 -12.05 13.79
N PHE A 71 -8.82 -11.65 13.78
CA PHE A 71 -9.92 -12.42 14.37
C PHE A 71 -10.20 -13.72 13.62
N SER A 72 -10.27 -13.65 12.29
CA SER A 72 -10.40 -14.82 11.43
C SER A 72 -9.88 -14.47 10.04
N PRO A 73 -8.84 -15.17 9.53
CA PRO A 73 -8.32 -14.93 8.19
C PRO A 73 -9.37 -15.11 7.09
N VAL A 74 -10.34 -15.99 7.32
CA VAL A 74 -11.47 -16.27 6.41
C VAL A 74 -12.42 -15.07 6.38
N ILE A 75 -12.82 -14.55 7.54
CA ILE A 75 -13.69 -13.36 7.62
C ILE A 75 -12.94 -12.13 7.09
N GLY A 76 -11.65 -11.99 7.39
CA GLY A 76 -10.82 -10.89 6.90
C GLY A 76 -10.54 -10.91 5.40
N LEU A 77 -10.78 -12.04 4.72
CA LEU A 77 -10.65 -12.11 3.25
C LEU A 77 -11.71 -11.27 2.55
N VAL A 78 -12.93 -11.20 3.10
CA VAL A 78 -14.04 -10.41 2.56
C VAL A 78 -13.67 -8.92 2.44
N PRO A 79 -13.28 -8.21 3.53
CA PRO A 79 -12.86 -6.83 3.42
C PRO A 79 -11.57 -6.67 2.61
N ALA A 80 -10.67 -7.67 2.58
CA ALA A 80 -9.48 -7.62 1.73
C ALA A 80 -9.84 -7.53 0.24
N ILE A 81 -10.73 -8.40 -0.24
CA ILE A 81 -11.18 -8.43 -1.64
C ILE A 81 -11.93 -7.14 -1.99
N LEU A 82 -12.86 -6.71 -1.14
CA LEU A 82 -13.66 -5.51 -1.39
C LEU A 82 -12.79 -4.24 -1.41
N CYS A 83 -11.90 -4.09 -0.43
CA CYS A 83 -11.02 -2.92 -0.35
C CYS A 83 -9.95 -2.90 -1.44
N ALA A 84 -9.44 -4.06 -1.87
CA ALA A 84 -8.47 -4.17 -2.94
C ALA A 84 -9.09 -3.91 -4.33
N SER A 85 -10.33 -4.34 -4.55
CA SER A 85 -10.97 -4.26 -5.88
C SER A 85 -11.42 -2.84 -6.23
N THR A 86 -11.83 -2.07 -5.23
CA THR A 86 -12.29 -0.69 -5.40
C THR A 86 -11.15 0.27 -5.75
N SER A 87 -11.42 1.28 -6.56
CA SER A 87 -10.48 2.39 -6.77
C SER A 87 -10.49 3.34 -5.56
N PRO A 88 -9.38 4.04 -5.25
CA PRO A 88 -9.41 5.11 -4.25
C PRO A 88 -10.35 6.22 -4.70
N LYS A 89 -11.15 6.77 -3.78
CA LYS A 89 -11.97 7.95 -4.07
C LYS A 89 -11.08 9.16 -4.41
N ILE A 90 -11.53 10.05 -5.29
CA ILE A 90 -10.75 11.21 -5.75
C ILE A 90 -10.34 12.11 -4.58
N GLU A 91 -11.27 12.37 -3.65
CA GLU A 91 -11.04 13.10 -2.39
C GLU A 91 -9.94 12.49 -1.51
N ASN A 92 -9.63 11.20 -1.70
CA ASN A 92 -8.64 10.45 -0.94
C ASN A 92 -7.31 10.28 -1.69
N LEU A 93 -7.18 10.81 -2.90
CA LEU A 93 -5.94 10.69 -3.67
C LEU A 93 -4.83 11.58 -3.13
N GLY A 94 -5.16 12.80 -2.67
CA GLY A 94 -4.17 13.73 -2.13
C GLY A 94 -3.14 14.15 -3.19
N TYR A 95 -3.58 14.38 -4.42
CA TYR A 95 -2.71 14.84 -5.51
C TYR A 95 -2.17 16.26 -5.20
N PRO A 96 -0.90 16.55 -5.55
CA PRO A 96 -0.24 17.79 -5.14
C PRO A 96 -0.59 19.01 -6.00
N ASN A 97 -1.03 18.81 -7.25
CA ASN A 97 -1.33 19.88 -8.19
C ASN A 97 -2.57 19.52 -9.02
N GLU A 98 -3.57 20.39 -8.98
CA GLU A 98 -4.86 20.18 -9.65
C GLU A 98 -4.80 20.34 -11.17
N GLU A 99 -3.99 21.26 -11.68
CA GLU A 99 -3.80 21.47 -13.12
C GLU A 99 -3.18 20.23 -13.78
N LEU A 100 -2.20 19.60 -13.14
CA LEU A 100 -1.64 18.31 -13.58
C LEU A 100 -2.69 17.21 -13.47
N PHE A 101 -3.50 17.21 -12.41
CA PHE A 101 -4.54 16.20 -12.20
C PHE A 101 -5.67 16.27 -13.23
N ARG A 102 -5.90 17.43 -13.85
CA ARG A 102 -6.83 17.60 -14.98
C ARG A 102 -6.30 16.97 -16.27
N GLN A 103 -5.01 16.70 -16.37
CA GLN A 103 -4.42 16.06 -17.55
C GLN A 103 -4.71 14.54 -17.53
N PRO A 104 -5.30 13.97 -18.59
CA PRO A 104 -5.83 12.61 -18.56
C PRO A 104 -4.75 11.55 -18.30
N GLU A 105 -3.55 11.73 -18.86
CA GLU A 105 -2.46 10.77 -18.68
C GLU A 105 -1.87 10.79 -17.28
N TYR A 106 -1.72 11.98 -16.70
CA TYR A 106 -1.29 12.12 -15.32
C TYR A 106 -2.35 11.51 -14.37
N PHE A 107 -3.63 11.84 -14.57
CA PHE A 107 -4.75 11.30 -13.79
C PHE A 107 -4.76 9.76 -13.80
N LYS A 108 -4.71 9.18 -14.99
CA LYS A 108 -4.75 7.72 -15.20
C LYS A 108 -3.56 7.05 -14.54
N ALA A 109 -2.36 7.61 -14.70
CA ALA A 109 -1.15 7.04 -14.12
C ALA A 109 -1.14 7.15 -12.58
N TYR A 110 -1.54 8.29 -12.04
CA TYR A 110 -1.63 8.54 -10.61
C TYR A 110 -2.64 7.59 -9.93
N THR A 111 -3.87 7.55 -10.45
CA THR A 111 -4.95 6.71 -9.90
C THR A 111 -4.60 5.21 -9.98
N LYS A 112 -4.02 4.76 -11.09
CA LYS A 112 -3.56 3.37 -11.26
C LYS A 112 -2.49 3.01 -10.23
N LYS A 113 -1.51 3.88 -10.00
CA LYS A 113 -0.46 3.66 -8.99
C LYS A 113 -1.02 3.70 -7.57
N ALA A 114 -1.89 4.64 -7.26
CA ALA A 114 -2.56 4.74 -5.96
C ALA A 114 -3.38 3.48 -5.65
N LYS A 115 -4.13 2.95 -6.62
CA LYS A 115 -4.85 1.67 -6.49
C LYS A 115 -3.89 0.52 -6.16
N LYS A 116 -2.78 0.39 -6.89
CA LYS A 116 -1.76 -0.65 -6.62
C LYS A 116 -1.17 -0.52 -5.21
N ILE A 117 -0.90 0.70 -4.73
CA ILE A 117 -0.41 0.94 -3.37
C ILE A 117 -1.45 0.47 -2.34
N LYS A 118 -2.72 0.84 -2.52
CA LYS A 118 -3.81 0.42 -1.63
C LYS A 118 -3.94 -1.11 -1.58
N GLN A 119 -3.99 -1.75 -2.75
CA GLN A 119 -4.08 -3.20 -2.88
C GLN A 119 -2.94 -3.91 -2.14
N ARG A 120 -1.70 -3.47 -2.38
CA ARG A 120 -0.52 -4.06 -1.71
C ARG A 120 -0.66 -3.97 -0.19
N LYS A 121 -1.06 -2.83 0.36
CA LYS A 121 -1.20 -2.64 1.80
C LYS A 121 -2.33 -3.49 2.40
N VAL A 122 -3.46 -3.61 1.70
CA VAL A 122 -4.58 -4.48 2.10
C VAL A 122 -4.16 -5.95 2.13
N TRP A 123 -3.53 -6.44 1.05
CA TRP A 123 -3.06 -7.83 0.96
C TRP A 123 -1.95 -8.14 1.94
N SER A 124 -1.01 -7.22 2.18
CA SER A 124 0.01 -7.39 3.23
C SER A 124 -0.64 -7.55 4.61
N ASN A 125 -1.64 -6.71 4.93
CA ASN A 125 -2.32 -6.78 6.22
C ASN A 125 -3.14 -8.07 6.39
N TRP A 126 -3.83 -8.50 5.33
CA TRP A 126 -4.52 -9.80 5.33
C TRP A 126 -3.54 -10.96 5.54
N GLY A 127 -2.41 -10.96 4.81
CA GLY A 127 -1.38 -12.00 4.92
C GLY A 127 -0.75 -12.07 6.31
N ILE A 128 -0.56 -10.93 6.98
CA ILE A 128 -0.10 -10.90 8.39
C ILE A 128 -1.12 -11.60 9.30
N GLY A 129 -2.40 -11.27 9.18
CA GLY A 129 -3.44 -11.90 9.99
C GLY A 129 -3.51 -13.43 9.79
N LEU A 130 -3.37 -13.88 8.54
CA LEU A 130 -3.27 -15.31 8.22
C LEU A 130 -2.03 -15.95 8.84
N GLY A 131 -0.85 -15.34 8.71
CA GLY A 131 0.40 -15.85 9.30
C GLY A 131 0.32 -16.00 10.82
N VAL A 132 -0.25 -15.01 11.52
CA VAL A 132 -0.44 -15.08 12.98
C VAL A 132 -1.36 -16.24 13.37
N ASN A 133 -2.46 -16.44 12.65
CA ASN A 133 -3.38 -17.54 12.92
C ASN A 133 -2.76 -18.92 12.67
N LEU A 134 -1.97 -19.08 11.60
CA LEU A 134 -1.26 -20.34 11.32
C LEU A 134 -0.25 -20.69 12.42
N VAL A 135 0.51 -19.71 12.92
CA VAL A 135 1.44 -19.92 14.04
C VAL A 135 0.70 -20.34 15.31
N LEU A 136 -0.45 -19.71 15.60
CA LEU A 136 -1.27 -20.07 16.75
C LEU A 136 -1.78 -21.52 16.67
N ILE A 137 -2.30 -21.93 15.50
CA ILE A 137 -2.76 -23.31 15.26
C ILE A 137 -1.60 -24.30 15.43
N ALA A 138 -0.44 -24.02 14.85
CA ALA A 138 0.73 -24.90 14.97
C ALA A 138 1.15 -25.10 16.43
N LEU A 139 1.16 -24.02 17.24
CA LEU A 139 1.48 -24.07 18.67
C LEU A 139 0.46 -24.87 19.50
N ILE A 140 -0.82 -24.79 19.15
CA ILE A 140 -1.88 -25.58 19.80
C ILE A 140 -1.75 -27.05 19.40
N SER A 141 -1.47 -27.32 18.12
CA SER A 141 -1.38 -28.69 17.58
C SER A 141 -0.13 -29.45 18.00
N THR A 142 0.95 -28.76 18.39
CA THR A 142 2.18 -29.38 18.93
C THR A 142 2.13 -29.58 20.45
N ARG A 143 0.96 -29.42 21.05
CA ARG A 143 0.69 -29.62 22.47
C ARG A 143 -0.05 -30.93 22.68
#